data_AF-A0A9P1EJ13-F1
#
_entry.id   AF-A0A9P1EJ13-F1
#
_cell.length_a   1.000
_cell.length_b   1.000
_cell.length_c   1.000
_cell.angle_alpha   90.00
_cell.angle_beta   90.00
_cell.angle_gamma   90.00
#
_symmetry.space_group_name_H-M   'P 1'
#
loop_
_entity.id
_entity.type
_entity.pdbx_description
1 polymer ?
#
loop_
_entity_poly.entity_id
_entity_poly.type
_entity_poly.pdbx_seq_one_letter_code
_entity_poly.pdbx_strand_id
1 'polypeptide(L)'
;MGALRLPALTSIFTSSSSAAARCSPLLPRFPSHFNQPLRRLSSGTFSAQSTAEKGILSESEEHKPRVQCKENERKITPRSQDFNAWYLDVIASAELADYGPVRGTMVIRPYGYAIWEAIQEYLNVKFKETGHSNMYFPQFIPYSFIEKEVSHVEGFCPELALVTIGGGKELEEKLVVRPTSETIVNHMFTQWIHSYRDLPLMINQWANVTRWEMRTKPFIRTLEFLWQEGHTAHATADEAEKEVENQDWKPLPVLPKPTQLRQ
;
A
#
# COMPACT_ATOMS: atom_id res chain seq x y z
N MET A 1 -20.11 17.38 -68.25
CA MET A 1 -19.44 18.44 -69.04
C MET A 1 -18.80 19.40 -68.06
N GLY A 2 -17.52 19.73 -68.00
CA GLY A 2 -16.31 19.33 -68.71
C GLY A 2 -15.16 20.00 -67.93
N ALA A 3 -14.09 19.25 -67.66
CA ALA A 3 -12.89 19.71 -66.98
C ALA A 3 -12.07 20.71 -67.83
N LEU A 4 -11.15 21.46 -67.20
CA LEU A 4 -9.86 21.98 -67.74
C LEU A 4 -9.11 22.66 -66.57
N ARG A 5 -8.14 22.01 -65.92
CA ARG A 5 -6.70 21.83 -66.25
C ARG A 5 -5.79 23.00 -65.82
N LEU A 6 -5.00 22.73 -64.79
CA LEU A 6 -3.70 23.38 -64.48
C LEU A 6 -2.61 22.86 -65.42
N PRO A 7 -1.56 23.64 -65.72
CA PRO A 7 -0.31 23.11 -66.26
C PRO A 7 0.70 22.86 -65.13
N ALA A 8 1.35 21.70 -65.21
CA ALA A 8 2.55 21.32 -64.48
C ALA A 8 3.80 21.70 -65.29
N LEU A 9 4.91 22.01 -64.61
CA LEU A 9 6.26 21.81 -65.14
C LEU A 9 7.16 21.21 -64.05
N THR A 10 7.45 19.94 -64.25
CA THR A 10 8.68 19.20 -63.90
C THR A 10 9.93 20.00 -64.36
N SER A 11 11.11 19.93 -63.77
CA SER A 11 11.92 18.70 -63.61
C SER A 11 13.34 19.01 -63.09
N ILE A 12 14.02 17.94 -62.64
CA ILE A 12 15.47 17.67 -62.67
C ILE A 12 16.30 17.89 -61.39
N PHE A 13 16.64 16.73 -60.79
CA PHE A 13 17.94 16.19 -60.31
C PHE A 13 19.06 17.19 -59.91
N THR A 14 19.85 17.00 -58.86
CA THR A 14 20.73 15.83 -58.60
C THR A 14 21.26 15.82 -57.15
N SER A 15 21.67 14.62 -56.74
CA SER A 15 22.41 14.25 -55.53
C SER A 15 23.85 14.81 -55.44
N SER A 16 24.32 15.08 -54.22
CA SER A 16 25.70 14.78 -53.78
C SER A 16 25.88 14.90 -52.25
N SER A 17 26.18 13.75 -51.64
CA SER A 17 26.92 13.51 -50.39
C SER A 17 28.07 14.49 -50.09
N SER A 18 28.24 14.96 -48.84
CA SER A 18 29.11 14.32 -47.82
C SER A 18 29.32 15.20 -46.56
N ALA A 19 29.75 14.52 -45.48
CA ALA A 19 30.50 15.02 -44.33
C ALA A 19 29.75 15.67 -43.13
N ALA A 20 29.36 14.77 -42.21
CA ALA A 20 29.87 14.73 -40.83
C ALA A 20 29.74 15.98 -39.94
N ALA A 21 28.78 15.94 -39.02
CA ALA A 21 28.99 16.40 -37.64
C ALA A 21 28.12 15.57 -36.70
N ARG A 22 28.75 14.60 -36.02
CA ARG A 22 28.22 13.92 -34.84
C ARG A 22 28.11 14.95 -33.72
N CYS A 23 26.92 15.14 -33.15
CA CYS A 23 26.78 15.89 -31.90
C CYS A 23 25.73 15.24 -31.00
N SER A 24 26.20 14.40 -30.10
CA SER A 24 25.63 14.05 -28.80
C SER A 24 26.80 13.47 -27.99
N PRO A 25 26.88 13.61 -26.66
CA PRO A 25 25.78 13.93 -25.73
C PRO A 25 26.14 15.01 -24.68
N LEU A 26 25.15 15.62 -24.04
CA LEU A 26 25.34 16.25 -22.72
C LEU A 26 24.25 15.73 -21.79
N LEU A 27 24.59 14.65 -21.09
CA LEU A 27 23.94 14.24 -19.84
C LEU A 27 24.20 15.31 -18.78
N PRO A 28 23.21 15.75 -17.99
CA PRO A 28 23.48 16.55 -16.83
C PRO A 28 24.18 15.68 -15.76
N ARG A 29 25.44 15.98 -15.50
CA ARG A 29 26.19 15.46 -14.35
C ARG A 29 25.60 16.06 -13.07
N PHE A 30 24.97 15.22 -12.24
CA PHE A 30 24.68 15.56 -10.85
C PHE A 30 26.01 15.76 -10.09
N PRO A 31 26.17 16.82 -9.28
CA PRO A 31 27.34 16.98 -8.44
C PRO A 31 27.31 15.94 -7.31
N SER A 32 28.23 14.97 -7.39
CA SER A 32 28.54 14.02 -6.32
C SER A 32 29.49 14.67 -5.30
N HIS A 33 28.96 15.50 -4.41
CA HIS A 33 29.63 15.85 -3.16
C HIS A 33 28.57 16.20 -2.13
N PHE A 34 28.32 15.29 -1.17
CA PHE A 34 28.10 15.63 0.24
C PHE A 34 28.09 14.34 1.07
N ASN A 35 29.28 13.76 1.24
CA ASN A 35 29.53 12.94 2.42
C ASN A 35 29.69 13.92 3.59
N GLN A 36 28.62 14.15 4.35
CA GLN A 36 28.69 14.77 5.67
C GLN A 36 28.11 13.82 6.71
N PRO A 37 28.79 13.59 7.85
CA PRO A 37 28.25 12.78 8.92
C PRO A 37 27.06 13.50 9.54
N LEU A 38 25.97 12.76 9.75
CA LEU A 38 24.76 13.18 10.45
C LEU A 38 25.13 13.86 11.78
N ARG A 39 25.05 15.19 11.83
CA ARG A 39 25.00 15.92 13.10
C ARG A 39 23.68 15.59 13.77
N ARG A 40 23.79 14.94 14.93
CA ARG A 40 22.71 14.67 15.88
C ARG A 40 22.02 16.00 16.24
N LEU A 41 20.82 16.23 15.72
CA LEU A 41 19.94 17.31 16.18
C LEU A 41 19.50 16.96 17.61
N SER A 42 20.07 17.63 18.59
CA SER A 42 19.56 17.62 19.96
C SER A 42 18.26 18.40 20.01
N SER A 43 17.21 17.75 20.49
CA SER A 43 15.90 18.33 20.78
C SER A 43 16.02 19.51 21.75
N GLY A 44 15.84 20.73 21.23
CA GLY A 44 15.59 21.91 22.06
C GLY A 44 14.24 21.77 22.76
N THR A 45 14.27 21.55 24.07
CA THR A 45 13.07 21.47 24.91
C THR A 45 12.68 22.88 25.34
N PHE A 46 11.46 23.27 24.99
CA PHE A 46 10.80 24.51 25.41
C PHE A 46 10.59 24.48 26.94
N SER A 47 11.16 25.44 27.66
CA SER A 47 11.10 25.53 29.12
C SER A 47 9.94 26.45 29.55
N ALA A 48 8.94 25.87 30.22
CA ALA A 48 7.95 26.61 31.00
C ALA A 48 8.41 26.63 32.47
N GLN A 49 8.51 27.83 33.03
CA GLN A 49 8.88 28.09 34.43
C GLN A 49 7.75 27.66 35.36
N SER A 50 8.07 26.88 36.39
CA SER A 50 7.24 26.71 37.59
C SER A 50 8.15 26.71 38.81
N THR A 51 7.73 27.48 39.80
CA THR A 51 8.45 27.92 40.99
C THR A 51 8.77 26.79 41.98
N ALA A 52 9.91 26.98 42.66
CA ALA A 52 10.53 26.06 43.59
C ALA A 52 9.90 26.04 44.99
N GLU A 53 9.93 24.86 45.63
CA GLU A 53 10.14 24.72 47.07
C GLU A 53 11.17 23.60 47.33
N LYS A 54 12.08 23.85 48.29
CA LYS A 54 13.30 23.08 48.58
C LYS A 54 13.07 21.99 49.63
N GLY A 55 13.79 20.87 49.50
CA GLY A 55 13.94 19.87 50.55
C GLY A 55 15.04 18.81 50.29
N ILE A 56 16.30 19.19 50.53
CA ILE A 56 17.45 18.46 51.13
C ILE A 56 17.84 17.03 50.64
N LEU A 57 19.06 17.00 50.08
CA LEU A 57 20.10 15.97 49.82
C LEU A 57 20.07 14.57 50.48
N SER A 58 20.37 13.55 49.67
CA SER A 58 21.55 12.66 49.85
C SER A 58 21.89 11.88 48.56
N GLU A 59 23.13 11.99 48.10
CA GLU A 59 23.72 11.25 46.99
C GLU A 59 24.03 9.79 47.37
N SER A 60 23.69 8.87 46.47
CA SER A 60 24.40 7.59 46.30
C SER A 60 24.32 7.21 44.83
N GLU A 61 25.41 7.41 44.10
CA GLU A 61 25.55 6.99 42.71
C GLU A 61 25.56 5.47 42.59
N GLU A 62 24.52 4.90 41.99
CA GLU A 62 24.56 3.54 41.44
C GLU A 62 24.62 3.63 39.90
N HIS A 63 25.79 3.27 39.38
CA HIS A 63 26.11 3.12 37.98
C HIS A 63 25.24 2.02 37.33
N LYS A 64 24.10 2.39 36.72
CA LYS A 64 23.31 1.45 35.91
C LYS A 64 24.09 1.09 34.64
N PRO A 65 24.31 -0.21 34.36
CA PRO A 65 25.13 -0.61 33.22
C PRO A 65 24.43 -0.23 31.91
N ARG A 66 25.25 0.21 30.94
CA ARG A 66 24.85 0.42 29.55
C ARG A 66 24.04 -0.77 29.06
N VAL A 67 22.89 -0.49 28.45
CA VAL A 67 22.08 -1.46 27.71
C VAL A 67 23.00 -2.15 26.71
N GLN A 68 23.39 -3.38 27.01
CA GLN A 68 24.06 -4.27 26.06
C GLN A 68 23.06 -4.55 24.93
N CYS A 69 23.43 -4.22 23.70
CA CYS A 69 22.82 -4.81 22.52
C CYS A 69 23.11 -6.31 22.57
N LYS A 70 22.23 -7.08 23.18
CA LYS A 70 22.28 -8.53 23.09
C LYS A 70 21.99 -8.88 21.63
N GLU A 71 23.01 -9.29 20.89
CA GLU A 71 22.84 -10.21 19.77
C GLU A 71 22.21 -11.48 20.34
N ASN A 72 20.89 -11.48 20.45
CA ASN A 72 20.15 -12.69 20.72
C ASN A 72 20.25 -13.50 19.43
N GLU A 73 21.10 -14.52 19.40
CA GLU A 73 20.89 -15.67 18.52
C GLU A 73 19.52 -16.27 18.87
N ARG A 74 18.47 -15.69 18.29
CA ARG A 74 17.09 -16.12 18.50
C ARG A 74 16.97 -17.51 17.88
N LYS A 75 17.07 -18.54 18.73
CA LYS A 75 16.89 -19.93 18.33
C LYS A 75 15.50 -20.09 17.73
N ILE A 76 15.43 -20.29 16.41
CA ILE A 76 14.17 -20.49 15.70
C ILE A 76 13.63 -21.89 16.03
N THR A 77 12.38 -21.97 16.47
CA THR A 77 11.69 -23.24 16.74
C THR A 77 11.56 -24.06 15.45
N PRO A 78 11.89 -25.37 15.42
CA PRO A 78 11.68 -26.18 14.23
C PRO A 78 10.19 -26.21 13.83
N ARG A 79 9.92 -26.00 12.53
CA ARG A 79 8.55 -25.98 11.99
C ARG A 79 7.72 -27.23 12.30
N SER A 80 8.37 -28.39 12.42
CA SER A 80 7.72 -29.68 12.74
C SER A 80 7.25 -29.79 14.19
N GLN A 81 7.79 -28.98 15.10
CA GLN A 81 7.46 -29.01 16.51
C GLN A 81 6.29 -28.08 16.84
N ASP A 82 6.41 -26.80 16.46
CA ASP A 82 5.35 -25.81 16.64
C ASP A 82 5.38 -24.80 15.48
N PHE A 83 4.36 -24.86 14.63
CA PHE A 83 4.23 -23.97 13.49
C PHE A 83 3.96 -22.52 13.90
N ASN A 84 3.23 -22.30 14.99
CA ASN A 84 2.89 -20.95 15.45
C ASN A 84 4.11 -20.24 16.02
N ALA A 85 4.88 -20.93 16.87
CA ALA A 85 6.13 -20.41 17.40
C ALA A 85 7.14 -20.17 16.26
N TRP A 86 7.36 -21.16 15.38
CA TRP A 86 8.25 -21.02 14.23
C TRP A 86 7.89 -19.79 13.36
N TYR A 87 6.61 -19.58 13.07
CA TYR A 87 6.17 -18.45 12.25
C TYR A 87 6.53 -17.10 12.88
N LEU A 88 6.29 -16.95 14.19
CA LEU A 88 6.61 -15.72 14.91
C LEU A 88 8.13 -15.54 15.06
N ASP A 89 8.86 -16.62 15.32
CA ASP A 89 10.32 -16.62 15.40
C ASP A 89 10.96 -16.17 14.09
N VAL A 90 10.43 -16.63 12.95
CA VAL A 90 10.91 -16.24 11.62
C VAL A 90 10.65 -14.75 11.37
N ILE A 91 9.43 -14.26 11.64
CA ILE A 91 9.11 -12.83 11.45
C ILE A 91 10.03 -11.95 12.29
N ALA A 92 10.25 -12.32 13.55
CA ALA A 92 11.09 -11.56 14.47
C ALA A 92 12.58 -11.66 14.09
N SER A 93 13.06 -12.83 13.66
CA SER A 93 14.48 -13.05 13.34
C SER A 93 14.86 -12.46 11.99
N ALA A 94 13.95 -12.49 11.02
CA ALA A 94 14.12 -11.86 9.72
C ALA A 94 13.76 -10.37 9.73
N GLU A 95 13.39 -9.81 10.88
CA GLU A 95 13.08 -8.39 11.02
C GLU A 95 12.00 -7.90 10.05
N LEU A 96 10.95 -8.71 9.83
CA LEU A 96 9.89 -8.39 8.87
C LEU A 96 8.88 -7.39 9.43
N ALA A 97 8.44 -7.60 10.67
CA ALA A 97 7.50 -6.72 11.36
C ALA A 97 7.67 -6.83 12.87
N ASP A 98 7.37 -5.73 13.57
CA ASP A 98 7.27 -5.66 15.02
C ASP A 98 5.82 -5.41 15.43
N TYR A 99 5.45 -5.75 16.67
CA TYR A 99 4.12 -5.45 17.20
C TYR A 99 3.96 -3.94 17.43
N GLY A 100 2.83 -3.40 17.01
CA GLY A 100 2.46 -2.01 17.30
C GLY A 100 2.04 -1.81 18.76
N PRO A 101 1.98 -0.56 19.24
CA PRO A 101 1.52 -0.25 20.60
C PRO A 101 0.01 -0.53 20.78
N VAL A 102 -0.75 -0.52 19.68
CA VAL A 102 -2.17 -0.90 19.67
C VAL A 102 -2.26 -2.40 19.46
N ARG A 103 -3.11 -3.06 20.24
CA ARG A 103 -3.35 -4.50 20.08
C ARG A 103 -3.80 -4.80 18.65
N GLY A 104 -3.15 -5.79 18.03
CA GLY A 104 -3.53 -6.27 16.71
C GLY A 104 -2.96 -5.47 15.54
N THR A 105 -2.22 -4.38 15.79
CA THR A 105 -1.47 -3.68 14.76
C THR A 105 -0.01 -4.16 14.72
N MET A 106 0.64 -3.94 13.58
CA MET A 106 2.05 -4.26 13.37
C MET A 106 2.75 -3.10 12.67
N VAL A 107 4.02 -2.91 12.98
CA VAL A 107 4.92 -2.02 12.26
C VAL A 107 5.70 -2.88 11.28
N ILE A 108 5.42 -2.75 9.99
CA ILE A 108 6.15 -3.47 8.94
C ILE A 108 7.51 -2.78 8.77
N ARG A 109 8.60 -3.53 9.01
CA ARG A 109 9.97 -3.02 8.91
C ARG A 109 10.42 -2.95 7.45
N PRO A 110 11.53 -2.25 7.12
CA PRO A 110 11.97 -2.09 5.73
C PRO A 110 12.08 -3.39 4.93
N TYR A 111 12.55 -4.48 5.54
CA TYR A 111 12.65 -5.76 4.84
C TYR A 111 11.28 -6.37 4.52
N GLY A 112 10.33 -6.32 5.46
CA GLY A 112 8.95 -6.75 5.20
C GLY A 112 8.23 -5.84 4.21
N TYR A 113 8.48 -4.53 4.27
CA TYR A 113 7.83 -3.56 3.40
C TYR A 113 8.38 -3.62 1.97
N ALA A 114 9.67 -3.95 1.78
CA ALA A 114 10.25 -4.19 0.46
C ALA A 114 9.56 -5.35 -0.28
N ILE A 115 9.13 -6.39 0.43
CA ILE A 115 8.32 -7.48 -0.15
C ILE A 115 6.98 -6.95 -0.64
N TRP A 116 6.33 -6.09 0.16
CA TRP A 116 5.08 -5.44 -0.20
C TRP A 116 5.23 -4.51 -1.41
N GLU A 117 6.32 -3.74 -1.51
CA GLU A 117 6.63 -2.90 -2.67
C GLU A 117 6.84 -3.73 -3.94
N ALA A 118 7.55 -4.86 -3.85
CA ALA A 118 7.73 -5.76 -4.98
C ALA A 118 6.40 -6.37 -5.48
N ILE A 119 5.51 -6.76 -4.56
CA ILE A 119 4.16 -7.23 -4.89
C ILE A 119 3.36 -6.11 -5.59
N GLN A 120 3.41 -4.90 -5.03
CA GLN A 120 2.75 -3.72 -5.60
C GLN A 120 3.23 -3.41 -7.01
N GLU A 121 4.55 -3.40 -7.24
CA GLU A 121 5.12 -3.09 -8.54
C GLU A 121 4.67 -4.10 -9.60
N TYR A 122 4.74 -5.40 -9.28
CA TYR A 122 4.29 -6.46 -10.17
C TYR A 122 2.80 -6.34 -10.50
N LEU A 123 1.95 -6.22 -9.48
CA LEU A 123 0.50 -6.15 -9.67
C LEU A 123 0.07 -4.87 -10.38
N ASN A 124 0.71 -3.73 -10.10
CA ASN A 124 0.44 -2.49 -10.82
C ASN A 124 0.69 -2.60 -12.32
N VAL A 125 1.74 -3.32 -12.74
CA VAL A 125 1.98 -3.59 -14.16
C VAL A 125 0.83 -4.43 -14.73
N LYS A 126 0.42 -5.49 -14.02
CA LYS A 126 -0.68 -6.37 -14.47
C LYS A 126 -2.02 -5.66 -14.57
N PHE A 127 -2.36 -4.82 -13.60
CA PHE A 127 -3.58 -4.02 -13.64
C PHE A 127 -3.57 -3.01 -14.79
N LYS A 128 -2.43 -2.39 -15.08
CA LYS A 128 -2.30 -1.48 -16.23
C LYS A 128 -2.40 -2.20 -17.58
N GLU A 129 -1.86 -3.42 -17.69
CA GLU A 129 -2.01 -4.26 -18.88
C GLU A 129 -3.48 -4.58 -19.18
N THR A 130 -4.31 -4.74 -18.14
CA THR A 130 -5.76 -4.99 -18.27
C THR A 130 -6.62 -3.73 -18.33
N GLY A 131 -6.01 -2.53 -18.32
CA GLY A 131 -6.72 -1.25 -18.47
C GLY A 131 -7.25 -0.64 -17.16
N HIS A 132 -6.87 -1.18 -16.00
CA HIS A 132 -7.26 -0.59 -14.71
C HIS A 132 -6.47 0.68 -14.42
N SER A 133 -7.14 1.64 -13.78
CA SER A 133 -6.54 2.90 -13.35
C SER A 133 -6.50 3.01 -11.82
N ASN A 134 -5.34 3.38 -11.28
CA ASN A 134 -5.23 3.57 -9.83
C ASN A 134 -5.98 4.82 -9.38
N MET A 135 -6.69 4.71 -8.26
CA MET A 135 -7.48 5.76 -7.63
C MET A 135 -7.39 5.66 -6.11
N TYR A 136 -7.79 6.73 -5.42
CA TYR A 136 -7.86 6.78 -3.95
C TYR A 136 -9.21 7.32 -3.48
N PHE A 137 -9.84 6.57 -2.59
CA PHE A 137 -11.01 6.93 -1.82
C PHE A 137 -10.60 7.21 -0.35
N PRO A 138 -11.31 8.12 0.33
CA PRO A 138 -11.10 8.42 1.74
C PRO A 138 -11.15 7.19 2.66
N GLN A 139 -10.38 7.26 3.75
CA GLN A 139 -10.38 6.23 4.81
C GLN A 139 -11.67 6.25 5.66
N PHE A 140 -12.29 7.43 5.83
CA PHE A 140 -13.49 7.59 6.64
C PHE A 140 -14.74 7.49 5.77
N ILE A 141 -15.67 6.63 6.18
CA ILE A 141 -16.94 6.38 5.51
C ILE A 141 -18.07 6.85 6.45
N PRO A 142 -19.05 7.65 5.98
CA PRO A 142 -20.21 8.02 6.79
C PRO A 142 -20.97 6.78 7.27
N TYR A 143 -21.41 6.75 8.53
CA TYR A 143 -22.12 5.59 9.07
C TYR A 143 -23.42 5.29 8.31
N SER A 144 -24.10 6.32 7.79
CA SER A 144 -25.30 6.17 6.96
C SER A 144 -25.07 5.36 5.68
N PHE A 145 -23.85 5.29 5.16
CA PHE A 145 -23.53 4.49 3.98
C PHE A 145 -23.46 3.00 4.34
N ILE A 146 -22.97 2.67 5.52
CA ILE A 146 -22.92 1.29 6.02
C ILE A 146 -24.33 0.80 6.38
N GLU A 147 -25.17 1.65 6.98
CA GLU A 147 -26.57 1.28 7.30
C GLU A 147 -27.38 0.88 6.05
N LYS A 148 -27.10 1.50 4.90
CA LYS A 148 -27.75 1.16 3.63
C LYS A 148 -27.36 -0.23 3.10
N GLU A 149 -26.14 -0.70 3.39
CA GLU A 149 -25.72 -2.07 3.04
C GLU A 149 -26.18 -3.10 4.06
N VAL A 150 -26.23 -2.75 5.34
CA VAL A 150 -26.66 -3.67 6.41
C VAL A 150 -28.10 -4.13 6.19
N SER A 151 -28.96 -3.30 5.60
CA SER A 151 -30.31 -3.73 5.20
C SER A 151 -30.34 -4.75 4.06
N HIS A 152 -29.24 -4.88 3.31
CA HIS A 152 -29.09 -5.82 2.19
C HIS A 152 -28.23 -7.05 2.54
N VAL A 153 -27.40 -6.99 3.60
CA VAL A 153 -26.45 -8.06 3.96
C VAL A 153 -26.58 -8.45 5.44
N GLU A 154 -27.26 -9.57 5.70
CA GLU A 154 -27.35 -10.20 7.02
C GLU A 154 -25.97 -10.75 7.45
N GLY A 155 -25.20 -9.97 8.19
CA GLY A 155 -23.92 -10.43 8.77
C GLY A 155 -22.79 -9.40 8.78
N PHE A 156 -23.02 -8.19 8.28
CA PHE A 156 -21.95 -7.22 8.04
C PHE A 156 -21.35 -6.53 9.30
N CYS A 157 -21.75 -6.86 10.54
CA CYS A 157 -21.15 -6.14 11.68
C CYS A 157 -21.05 -6.90 13.01
N PRO A 158 -19.81 -7.29 13.37
CA PRO A 158 -19.29 -6.98 14.71
C PRO A 158 -17.98 -6.17 14.72
N GLU A 159 -17.35 -5.89 13.57
CA GLU A 159 -15.92 -5.53 13.53
C GLU A 159 -15.59 -4.11 13.02
N LEU A 160 -16.46 -3.13 13.27
CA LEU A 160 -16.23 -1.75 12.81
C LEU A 160 -15.56 -0.87 13.87
N ALA A 161 -14.55 -0.10 13.45
CA ALA A 161 -14.00 0.99 14.24
C ALA A 161 -14.76 2.29 13.95
N LEU A 162 -15.34 2.90 14.99
CA LEU A 162 -16.12 4.14 14.90
C LEU A 162 -15.33 5.34 15.41
N VAL A 163 -15.45 6.45 14.69
CA VAL A 163 -15.00 7.77 15.08
C VAL A 163 -16.23 8.59 15.46
N THR A 164 -16.36 8.87 16.75
CA THR A 164 -17.47 9.67 17.31
C THR A 164 -17.05 11.09 17.67
N ILE A 165 -15.75 11.30 17.94
CA ILE A 165 -15.20 12.59 18.35
C ILE A 165 -14.15 13.02 17.32
N GLY A 166 -14.34 14.20 16.74
CA GLY A 166 -13.40 14.83 15.82
C GLY A 166 -13.07 16.25 16.29
N GLY A 167 -11.77 16.59 16.36
CA GLY A 167 -11.34 17.92 16.79
C GLY A 167 -11.80 18.32 18.20
N GLY A 168 -12.07 17.35 19.08
CA GLY A 168 -12.54 17.56 20.45
C GLY A 168 -14.05 17.78 20.60
N LYS A 169 -14.83 17.67 19.51
CA LYS A 169 -16.31 17.75 19.54
C LYS A 169 -16.91 16.43 19.07
N GLU A 170 -18.10 16.11 19.57
CA GLU A 170 -18.90 15.00 19.05
C GLU A 170 -19.36 15.34 17.63
N LEU A 171 -19.21 14.38 16.72
CA LEU A 171 -19.60 14.52 15.32
C LEU A 171 -21.12 14.36 15.19
N GLU A 172 -21.74 15.17 14.32
CA GLU A 172 -23.17 15.05 14.00
C GLU A 172 -23.50 13.67 13.42
N GLU A 173 -22.64 13.17 12.54
CA GLU A 173 -22.67 11.81 12.01
C GLU A 173 -21.41 11.06 12.41
N LYS A 174 -21.57 9.83 12.92
CA LYS A 174 -20.44 8.96 13.22
C LYS A 174 -19.74 8.56 11.92
N LEU A 175 -18.42 8.48 11.96
CA LEU A 175 -17.63 8.00 10.83
C LEU A 175 -17.11 6.59 11.13
N VAL A 176 -17.02 5.76 10.10
CA VAL A 176 -16.47 4.42 10.15
C VAL A 176 -15.09 4.46 9.52
N VAL A 177 -14.09 3.85 10.17
CA VAL A 177 -12.81 3.58 9.52
C VAL A 177 -13.03 2.41 8.56
N ARG A 178 -12.73 2.60 7.27
CA ARG A 178 -13.07 1.63 6.22
C ARG A 178 -12.67 0.18 6.57
N PRO A 179 -13.64 -0.74 6.68
CA PRO A 179 -13.37 -2.18 6.69
C PRO A 179 -13.14 -2.73 5.27
N THR A 180 -13.75 -2.03 4.32
CA THR A 180 -13.76 -2.23 2.88
C THR A 180 -14.44 -1.00 2.24
N SER A 181 -14.26 -0.75 0.93
CA SER A 181 -14.65 0.51 0.29
C SER A 181 -15.86 0.43 -0.65
N GLU A 182 -16.58 -0.68 -0.75
CA GLU A 182 -17.69 -0.85 -1.72
C GLU A 182 -18.75 0.25 -1.59
N THR A 183 -19.11 0.65 -0.36
CA THR A 183 -20.17 1.65 -0.14
C THR A 183 -19.82 3.03 -0.69
N ILE A 184 -18.59 3.49 -0.44
CA ILE A 184 -18.12 4.77 -0.96
C ILE A 184 -17.86 4.69 -2.46
N VAL A 185 -17.33 3.56 -2.95
CA VAL A 185 -17.10 3.34 -4.38
C VAL A 185 -18.43 3.36 -5.14
N ASN A 186 -19.43 2.58 -4.71
CA ASN A 186 -20.75 2.51 -5.33
C ASN A 186 -21.46 3.87 -5.32
N HIS A 187 -21.31 4.64 -4.24
CA HIS A 187 -21.83 6.00 -4.17
C HIS A 187 -21.21 6.89 -5.25
N MET A 188 -19.89 6.86 -5.40
CA MET A 188 -19.19 7.66 -6.41
C MET A 188 -19.47 7.17 -7.83
N PHE A 189 -19.56 5.86 -8.04
CA PHE A 189 -19.93 5.27 -9.34
C PHE A 189 -21.31 5.75 -9.80
N THR A 190 -22.28 5.84 -8.88
CA THR A 190 -23.61 6.40 -9.17
C THR A 190 -23.54 7.85 -9.65
N GLN A 191 -22.55 8.62 -9.18
CA GLN A 191 -22.34 10.01 -9.58
C GLN A 191 -21.55 10.16 -10.89
N TRP A 192 -20.73 9.18 -11.28
CA TRP A 192 -19.89 9.28 -12.47
C TRP A 192 -20.47 8.58 -13.68
N ILE A 193 -21.18 7.48 -13.47
CA ILE A 193 -21.73 6.66 -14.56
C ILE A 193 -23.11 7.20 -14.90
N HIS A 194 -23.21 7.86 -16.06
CA HIS A 194 -24.47 8.42 -16.57
C HIS A 194 -24.89 7.81 -17.90
N SER A 195 -23.94 7.27 -18.65
CA SER A 195 -24.17 6.68 -19.96
C SER A 195 -23.34 5.41 -20.16
N TYR A 196 -23.72 4.61 -21.15
CA TYR A 196 -22.97 3.43 -21.58
C TYR A 196 -21.53 3.76 -22.02
N ARG A 197 -21.23 5.03 -22.32
CA ARG A 197 -19.90 5.50 -22.70
C ARG A 197 -18.93 5.62 -21.53
N ASP A 198 -19.45 5.70 -20.32
CA ASP A 198 -18.65 5.79 -19.10
C ASP A 198 -18.21 4.39 -18.62
N LEU A 199 -18.67 3.34 -19.30
CA LEU A 199 -18.36 1.94 -19.04
C LEU A 199 -17.41 1.37 -20.12
N PRO A 200 -16.54 0.40 -19.77
CA PRO A 200 -16.30 -0.11 -18.42
C PRO A 200 -15.46 0.87 -17.58
N LEU A 201 -15.82 1.03 -16.31
CA LEU A 201 -15.02 1.79 -15.35
C LEU A 201 -14.23 0.80 -14.51
N MET A 202 -12.92 0.75 -14.69
CA MET A 202 -12.05 -0.21 -14.01
C MET A 202 -11.01 0.53 -13.19
N ILE A 203 -11.17 0.49 -11.86
CA ILE A 203 -10.30 1.21 -10.94
C ILE A 203 -9.69 0.30 -9.88
N ASN A 204 -8.53 0.70 -9.41
CA ASN A 204 -7.75 -0.02 -8.41
C ASN A 204 -7.31 0.92 -7.29
N GLN A 205 -7.33 0.46 -6.04
CA GLN A 205 -6.85 1.21 -4.89
C GLN A 205 -5.85 0.39 -4.08
N TRP A 206 -4.73 1.01 -3.75
CA TRP A 206 -3.79 0.54 -2.73
C TRP A 206 -4.05 1.28 -1.43
N ALA A 207 -4.36 0.55 -0.37
CA ALA A 207 -4.91 1.12 0.85
C ALA A 207 -4.61 0.29 2.08
N ASN A 208 -4.72 0.91 3.25
CA ASN A 208 -4.91 0.22 4.52
C ASN A 208 -6.41 0.09 4.83
N VAL A 209 -6.81 -1.02 5.43
CA VAL A 209 -8.17 -1.21 5.95
C VAL A 209 -8.15 -1.67 7.39
N THR A 210 -9.25 -1.45 8.10
CA THR A 210 -9.39 -1.75 9.52
C THR A 210 -10.54 -2.73 9.76
N ARG A 211 -10.23 -3.88 10.35
CA ARG A 211 -11.22 -4.88 10.80
C ARG A 211 -10.98 -5.18 12.27
N TRP A 212 -11.96 -4.92 13.12
CA TRP A 212 -11.83 -5.05 14.56
C TRP A 212 -11.86 -6.51 15.02
N GLU A 213 -10.75 -7.20 14.78
CA GLU A 213 -10.60 -8.63 15.03
C GLU A 213 -10.07 -8.92 16.45
N MET A 214 -10.56 -10.00 17.06
CA MET A 214 -10.23 -10.39 18.42
C MET A 214 -8.95 -11.22 18.51
N ARG A 215 -8.65 -12.08 17.53
CA ARG A 215 -7.45 -12.92 17.55
C ARG A 215 -6.52 -12.56 16.42
N THR A 216 -5.43 -11.87 16.74
CA THR A 216 -4.51 -11.36 15.72
C THR A 216 -3.23 -12.17 15.62
N LYS A 217 -2.74 -12.33 14.39
CA LYS A 217 -1.45 -12.92 14.04
C LYS A 217 -0.84 -12.06 12.92
N PRO A 218 0.42 -11.59 13.05
CA PRO A 218 1.04 -10.71 12.06
C PRO A 218 0.87 -11.23 10.63
N PHE A 219 0.60 -10.32 9.68
CA PHE A 219 0.26 -10.56 8.27
C PHE A 219 -0.96 -11.44 7.96
N ILE A 220 -1.24 -12.49 8.74
CA ILE A 220 -2.36 -13.41 8.48
C ILE A 220 -3.69 -12.77 8.88
N ARG A 221 -3.71 -12.08 10.02
CA ARG A 221 -4.93 -11.54 10.60
C ARG A 221 -4.57 -10.41 11.57
N THR A 222 -4.69 -9.18 11.11
CA THR A 222 -4.37 -7.98 11.89
C THR A 222 -5.56 -7.03 11.90
N LEU A 223 -5.59 -6.15 12.89
CA LEU A 223 -6.63 -5.14 13.02
C LEU A 223 -6.55 -4.13 11.87
N GLU A 224 -5.33 -3.74 11.50
CA GLU A 224 -5.02 -2.93 10.34
C GLU A 224 -4.11 -3.72 9.40
N PHE A 225 -4.39 -3.71 8.11
CA PHE A 225 -3.54 -4.33 7.10
C PHE A 225 -3.54 -3.55 5.79
N LEU A 226 -2.43 -3.67 5.06
CA LEU A 226 -2.29 -3.16 3.71
C LEU A 226 -2.88 -4.15 2.72
N TRP A 227 -3.60 -3.66 1.74
CA TRP A 227 -4.20 -4.48 0.71
C TRP A 227 -4.33 -3.73 -0.62
N GLN A 228 -4.77 -4.48 -1.61
CA GLN A 228 -5.26 -3.97 -2.88
C GLN A 228 -6.75 -4.30 -2.97
N GLU A 229 -7.52 -3.34 -3.48
CA GLU A 229 -8.94 -3.53 -3.79
C GLU A 229 -9.23 -2.99 -5.18
N GLY A 230 -9.78 -3.85 -6.03
CA GLY A 230 -10.17 -3.53 -7.41
C GLY A 230 -11.68 -3.42 -7.47
N HIS A 231 -12.18 -2.36 -8.11
CA HIS A 231 -13.61 -2.12 -8.27
C HIS A 231 -13.90 -1.83 -9.73
N THR A 232 -14.83 -2.58 -10.32
CA THR A 232 -15.18 -2.46 -11.73
C THR A 232 -16.68 -2.33 -11.91
N ALA A 233 -17.09 -1.54 -12.90
CA ALA A 233 -18.48 -1.44 -13.34
C ALA A 233 -18.55 -1.73 -14.84
N HIS A 234 -19.48 -2.60 -15.22
CA HIS A 234 -19.63 -3.11 -16.58
C HIS A 234 -21.07 -2.94 -17.08
N ALA A 235 -21.26 -2.95 -18.40
CA ALA A 235 -22.59 -2.78 -18.98
C ALA A 235 -23.41 -4.08 -18.92
N THR A 236 -22.75 -5.23 -18.91
CA THR A 236 -23.39 -6.55 -18.92
C THR A 236 -22.81 -7.48 -17.86
N ALA A 237 -23.59 -8.47 -17.43
CA ALA A 237 -23.15 -9.50 -16.49
C ALA A 237 -21.98 -10.33 -17.06
N ASP A 238 -22.06 -10.71 -18.34
CA ASP A 238 -21.01 -11.48 -19.02
C ASP A 238 -19.65 -10.76 -19.02
N GLU A 239 -19.63 -9.43 -19.14
CA GLU A 239 -18.40 -8.63 -19.04
C GLU A 239 -17.84 -8.64 -17.61
N ALA A 240 -18.72 -8.52 -16.60
CA ALA A 240 -18.32 -8.57 -15.21
C ALA A 240 -17.76 -9.95 -14.81
N GLU A 241 -18.38 -11.04 -15.26
CA GLU A 241 -17.90 -12.40 -15.02
C GLU A 241 -16.54 -12.64 -15.68
N LYS A 242 -16.37 -12.21 -16.94
CA LYS A 242 -15.07 -12.28 -17.63
C LYS A 242 -13.99 -11.50 -16.92
N GLU A 243 -14.33 -10.35 -16.33
CA GLU A 243 -13.37 -9.58 -15.56
C GLU A 243 -12.92 -10.34 -14.30
N VAL A 244 -13.84 -10.98 -13.58
CA VAL A 244 -13.51 -11.84 -12.43
C VAL A 244 -12.61 -13.00 -12.87
N GLU A 245 -12.91 -13.67 -13.99
CA GLU A 245 -12.06 -14.75 -14.52
C GLU A 245 -10.68 -14.26 -14.97
N ASN A 246 -10.57 -13.06 -15.53
CA ASN A 246 -9.30 -12.46 -15.92
C ASN A 246 -8.42 -12.13 -14.70
N GLN A 247 -9.05 -11.79 -13.58
CA GLN A 247 -8.38 -11.59 -12.30
C GLN A 247 -8.04 -12.90 -11.59
N ASP A 248 -8.67 -14.02 -11.94
CA ASP A 248 -8.19 -15.35 -11.56
C ASP A 248 -6.93 -15.68 -12.39
N TRP A 249 -5.81 -15.04 -12.03
CA TRP A 249 -4.50 -15.35 -12.61
C TRP A 249 -4.27 -16.84 -12.50
N LYS A 250 -4.26 -17.51 -13.67
CA LYS A 250 -4.01 -18.95 -13.75
C LYS A 250 -2.86 -19.30 -12.80
N PRO A 251 -3.06 -20.26 -11.87
CA PRO A 251 -2.09 -20.54 -10.84
C PRO A 251 -0.73 -20.73 -11.49
N LEU A 252 0.28 -20.03 -10.96
CA LEU A 252 1.67 -20.28 -11.36
C LEU A 252 1.88 -21.79 -11.35
N PRO A 253 2.49 -22.38 -12.39
CA PRO A 253 2.69 -23.82 -12.44
C PRO A 253 3.35 -24.25 -11.15
N VAL A 254 2.68 -25.14 -10.41
CA VAL A 254 3.17 -25.65 -9.12
C VAL A 254 4.58 -26.15 -9.36
N LEU A 255 5.57 -25.50 -8.76
CA LEU A 255 6.96 -25.94 -8.88
C LEU A 255 7.01 -27.42 -8.47
N PRO A 256 7.62 -28.30 -9.30
CA PRO A 256 7.69 -29.71 -8.97
C PRO A 256 8.32 -29.86 -7.59
N LYS A 257 7.68 -30.65 -6.72
CA LYS A 257 8.21 -30.96 -5.39
C LYS A 257 9.66 -31.44 -5.56
N PRO A 258 10.62 -30.93 -4.77
CA PRO A 258 12.00 -31.41 -4.85
C PRO A 258 11.98 -32.92 -4.70
N THR A 259 12.35 -33.60 -5.78
CA THR A 259 12.45 -35.05 -5.81
C THR A 259 13.43 -35.43 -4.71
N GLN A 260 12.99 -36.23 -3.74
CA GLN A 260 13.90 -36.79 -2.76
C GLN A 260 15.00 -37.51 -3.53
N LEU A 261 16.21 -36.95 -3.49
CA LEU A 261 17.42 -37.65 -3.89
C LEU A 261 17.50 -38.85 -2.95
N ARG A 262 17.06 -40.02 -3.45
CA ARG A 262 17.32 -41.30 -2.80
C ARG A 262 18.84 -41.46 -2.75
N GLN A 263 19.36 -41.49 -1.52
CA GLN A 263 20.62 -42.15 -1.22
C GLN A 263 20.46 -43.66 -1.42
#